data_AF-A0A7C6Y2E9-F1
#
_entry.id   AF-A0A7C6Y2E9-F1
#
_cell.length_a   1.000
_cell.length_b   1.000
_cell.length_c   1.000
_cell.angle_alpha   90.00
_cell.angle_beta   90.00
_cell.angle_gamma   90.00
#
_symmetry.space_group_name_H-M   'P 1'
#
loop_
_entity.id
_entity.type
_entity.pdbx_description
1 polymer ?
#
loop_
_entity_poly.entity_id
_entity_poly.type
_entity_poly.pdbx_seq_one_letter_code
_entity_poly.pdbx_strand_id
1 'polypeptide(L)'
;MYELAGICGLDIVLAEVGKLVFGAGINGTEPAVRLKEEMREVLLHPAAPGPEELYYMYRDIYREADKELIGARGLRYDITVIKPGLIGGEYIKTAGHYHPEKGKSGVTYPEIYEVVHGTAYYLLQELVPGEEKVSRAVFV
;
A
#
# COMPACT_ATOMS: atom_id res chain seq x y z
N MET A 1 16.19 12.61 4.98
CA MET A 1 14.83 12.78 4.42
C MET A 1 14.90 12.66 2.91
N TYR A 2 13.87 12.11 2.25
CA TYR A 2 13.83 11.94 0.79
C TYR A 2 12.66 12.70 0.18
N GLU A 3 12.95 13.61 -0.74
CA GLU A 3 11.96 14.34 -1.54
C GLU A 3 11.34 13.42 -2.59
N LEU A 4 10.01 13.28 -2.61
CA LEU A 4 9.30 12.35 -3.51
C LEU A 4 8.64 13.06 -4.71
N ALA A 5 8.57 14.39 -4.70
CA ALA A 5 7.82 15.18 -5.68
C ALA A 5 8.23 14.95 -7.14
N GLY A 6 9.51 14.66 -7.39
CA GLY A 6 10.00 14.36 -8.73
C GLY A 6 9.51 13.04 -9.33
N ILE A 7 8.92 12.17 -8.50
CA ILE A 7 8.45 10.83 -8.89
C ILE A 7 6.92 10.81 -8.82
N CYS A 8 6.33 11.00 -7.63
CA CYS A 8 4.89 10.92 -7.44
C CYS A 8 4.12 12.19 -7.84
N GLY A 9 4.82 13.27 -8.18
CA GLY A 9 4.19 14.53 -8.56
C GLY A 9 3.48 15.27 -7.42
N LEU A 10 3.71 14.90 -6.16
CA LEU A 10 3.16 15.56 -4.98
C LEU A 10 4.28 16.06 -4.06
N ASP A 11 4.11 17.23 -3.45
CA ASP A 11 5.06 17.78 -2.48
C ASP A 11 5.01 16.98 -1.17
N ILE A 12 5.76 15.88 -1.15
CA ILE A 12 5.77 14.87 -0.08
C ILE A 12 7.21 14.48 0.20
N VAL A 13 7.53 14.39 1.49
CA VAL A 13 8.85 14.00 1.99
C VAL A 13 8.74 12.73 2.82
N LEU A 14 9.61 11.76 2.56
CA LEU A 14 9.82 10.61 3.45
C LEU A 14 10.80 11.00 4.57
N ALA A 15 10.30 11.11 5.80
CA ALA A 15 11.09 11.39 6.99
C ALA A 15 11.87 10.15 7.46
N GLU A 16 12.93 10.37 8.26
CA GLU A 16 13.82 9.29 8.72
C GLU A 16 13.12 8.21 9.56
N VAL A 17 12.01 8.56 10.20
CA VAL A 17 11.17 7.63 10.98
C VAL A 17 10.25 6.76 10.11
N GLY A 18 10.34 6.85 8.79
CA GLY A 18 9.48 6.09 7.86
C GLY A 18 8.05 6.63 7.74
N LYS A 19 7.83 7.89 8.13
CA LYS A 19 6.54 8.58 7.97
C LYS A 19 6.63 9.65 6.88
N LEU A 20 5.49 9.98 6.29
CA LEU A 20 5.40 11.02 5.28
C LEU A 20 5.12 12.37 5.93
N VAL A 21 5.75 13.41 5.38
CA VAL A 21 5.45 14.80 5.68
C VAL A 21 4.87 15.40 4.40
N PHE A 22 3.74 16.09 4.54
CA PHE A 22 2.99 16.65 3.43
C PHE A 22 3.25 18.16 3.32
N GLY A 23 3.58 18.60 2.12
CA GLY A 23 3.71 20.01 1.79
C GLY A 23 2.38 20.76 1.78
N ALA A 24 2.45 22.07 1.57
CA ALA A 24 1.27 22.93 1.55
C ALA A 24 0.32 22.56 0.40
N GLY A 25 -0.99 22.53 0.68
CA GLY A 25 -2.02 22.25 -0.32
C GLY A 25 -2.16 20.76 -0.69
N ILE A 26 -1.53 19.86 0.05
CA ILE A 26 -1.81 18.42 0.02
C ILE A 26 -2.68 18.07 1.22
N ASN A 27 -3.71 17.24 1.06
CA ASN A 27 -4.55 16.77 2.16
C ASN A 27 -3.82 15.71 3.03
N GLY A 28 -2.76 16.12 3.71
CA GLY A 28 -2.03 15.26 4.63
C GLY A 28 -2.91 14.76 5.76
N THR A 29 -2.89 13.45 6.01
CA THR A 29 -3.58 12.80 7.12
C THR A 29 -2.64 11.85 7.86
N GLU A 30 -2.97 11.53 9.11
CA GLU A 30 -2.27 10.46 9.84
C GLU A 30 -2.50 9.11 9.14
N PRO A 31 -1.49 8.26 9.02
CA PRO A 31 -1.63 6.99 8.35
C PRO A 31 -2.44 6.01 9.19
N ALA A 32 -3.17 5.12 8.51
CA ALA A 32 -3.55 3.87 9.13
C ALA A 32 -2.28 3.01 9.31
N VAL A 33 -2.06 2.50 10.51
CA VAL A 33 -0.90 1.68 10.85
C VAL A 33 -1.29 0.21 10.77
N ARG A 34 -0.49 -0.62 10.09
CA ARG A 34 -0.61 -2.07 10.22
C ARG A 34 0.31 -2.57 11.33
N LEU A 35 -0.27 -3.25 12.30
CA LEU A 35 0.45 -3.90 13.38
C LEU A 35 0.83 -5.34 13.03
N LYS A 36 1.93 -5.82 13.62
CA LYS A 36 2.39 -7.21 13.49
C LYS A 36 1.34 -8.21 13.96
N GLU A 37 0.62 -7.87 15.02
CA GLU A 37 -0.42 -8.74 15.58
C GLU A 37 -1.58 -8.95 14.59
N GLU A 38 -1.89 -7.95 13.76
CA GLU A 38 -2.91 -8.05 12.72
C GLU A 38 -2.46 -8.86 11.49
N MET A 39 -1.17 -9.19 11.40
CA MET A 39 -0.57 -9.91 10.27
C MET A 39 -0.31 -11.39 10.56
N ARG A 40 -0.67 -11.89 11.74
CA ARG A 40 -0.33 -13.24 12.21
C ARG A 40 -0.72 -14.36 11.25
N GLU A 41 -1.89 -14.27 10.63
CA GLU A 41 -2.39 -15.32 9.74
C GLU A 41 -1.61 -15.43 8.44
N VAL A 42 -0.90 -14.36 8.06
CA VAL A 42 -0.12 -14.30 6.83
C VAL A 42 1.40 -14.29 7.08
N LEU A 43 1.83 -14.39 8.35
CA LEU A 43 3.24 -14.52 8.70
C LEU A 43 3.68 -15.99 8.67
N LEU A 44 4.83 -16.28 8.04
CA LEU A 44 5.39 -17.63 8.02
C LEU A 44 5.72 -18.13 9.44
N HIS A 45 6.25 -17.23 10.28
CA HIS A 45 6.55 -17.50 11.69
C HIS A 45 5.98 -16.39 12.58
N PRO A 46 4.68 -16.46 12.96
CA PRO A 46 4.00 -15.37 13.67
C PRO A 46 4.60 -15.03 15.03
N ALA A 47 5.21 -16.02 15.69
CA ALA A 47 5.88 -15.88 16.98
C ALA A 47 7.30 -15.28 16.89
N ALA A 48 7.87 -15.11 15.69
CA ALA A 48 9.18 -14.53 15.54
C ALA A 48 9.20 -13.06 16.02
N PRO A 49 10.32 -12.58 16.58
CA PRO A 49 10.47 -11.18 16.96
C PRO A 49 10.46 -10.28 15.72
N GLY A 50 10.01 -9.04 15.90
CA GLY A 50 9.92 -8.04 14.84
C GLY A 50 9.34 -6.72 15.36
N PRO A 51 9.32 -5.66 14.54
CA PRO A 51 8.71 -4.40 14.92
C PRO A 51 7.20 -4.56 15.16
N GLU A 52 6.65 -3.75 16.06
CA GLU A 52 5.21 -3.73 16.35
C GLU A 52 4.40 -3.18 15.17
N GLU A 53 4.84 -2.06 14.60
CA GLU A 53 4.24 -1.45 13.41
C GLU A 53 5.03 -1.87 12.17
N LEU A 54 4.34 -2.40 11.16
CA LEU A 54 4.94 -2.99 9.96
C LEU A 54 4.92 -2.06 8.75
N TYR A 55 3.81 -1.37 8.52
CA TYR A 55 3.68 -0.41 7.42
C TYR A 55 2.61 0.63 7.70
N TYR A 56 2.72 1.77 7.03
CA TYR A 56 1.83 2.92 7.14
C TYR A 56 1.09 3.14 5.84
N MET A 57 -0.23 3.26 5.88
CA MET A 57 -1.10 3.51 4.72
C MET A 57 -1.67 4.92 4.80
N TYR A 58 -1.22 5.79 3.90
CA TYR A 58 -1.79 7.11 3.68
C TYR A 58 -2.78 7.01 2.54
N ARG A 59 -4.05 7.30 2.82
CA ARG A 59 -5.16 7.00 1.92
C ARG A 59 -5.77 8.28 1.37
N ASP A 60 -6.21 8.23 0.12
CA ASP A 60 -6.94 9.31 -0.53
C ASP A 60 -6.15 10.64 -0.52
N ILE A 61 -4.88 10.58 -0.92
CA ILE A 61 -3.98 11.73 -1.00
C ILE A 61 -4.19 12.46 -2.34
N TYR A 62 -4.30 13.77 -2.29
CA TYR A 62 -4.47 14.66 -3.43
C TYR A 62 -3.99 16.08 -3.14
N ARG A 63 -3.70 16.84 -4.20
CA ARG A 63 -3.63 18.30 -4.10
C ARG A 63 -5.05 18.81 -3.90
N GLU A 64 -5.27 19.75 -2.98
CA GLU A 64 -6.60 20.30 -2.69
C GLU A 64 -7.27 20.86 -3.95
N ALA A 65 -6.49 21.49 -4.84
CA ALA A 65 -6.97 22.00 -6.12
C ALA A 65 -7.49 20.92 -7.08
N ASP A 66 -7.05 19.67 -6.94
CA ASP A 66 -7.40 18.56 -7.84
C ASP A 66 -8.52 17.67 -7.27
N LYS A 67 -9.01 17.95 -6.07
CA LYS A 67 -10.01 17.13 -5.36
C LYS A 67 -11.25 16.83 -6.21
N GLU A 68 -11.83 17.87 -6.82
CA GLU A 68 -13.04 17.72 -7.64
C GLU A 68 -12.77 16.91 -8.91
N LEU A 69 -11.62 17.12 -9.54
CA LEU A 69 -11.23 16.40 -10.75
C LEU A 69 -11.01 14.91 -10.47
N ILE A 70 -10.29 14.58 -9.40
CA ILE A 70 -10.03 13.20 -8.96
C ILE A 70 -11.35 12.50 -8.62
N GLY A 71 -12.20 13.16 -7.83
CA GLY A 71 -13.52 12.64 -7.45
C GLY A 71 -14.44 12.40 -8.65
N ALA A 72 -14.51 13.35 -9.59
CA ALA A 72 -15.33 13.21 -10.80
C ALA A 72 -14.88 12.05 -11.71
N ARG A 73 -13.63 11.60 -11.59
CA ARG A 73 -13.08 10.46 -12.32
C ARG A 73 -13.14 9.14 -11.54
N GLY A 74 -13.56 9.18 -10.27
CA GLY A 74 -13.58 8.01 -9.40
C GLY A 74 -12.18 7.44 -9.14
N LEU A 75 -11.17 8.31 -9.12
CA LEU A 75 -9.79 7.94 -8.84
C LEU A 75 -9.49 8.12 -7.36
N ARG A 76 -8.53 7.34 -6.87
CA ARG A 76 -7.97 7.46 -5.53
C ARG A 76 -6.48 7.18 -5.61
N TYR A 77 -5.70 7.97 -4.89
CA TYR A 77 -4.25 7.80 -4.80
C TYR A 77 -3.86 7.54 -3.35
N ASP A 78 -3.12 6.46 -3.12
CA ASP A 78 -2.66 6.04 -1.81
C ASP A 78 -1.13 5.92 -1.83
N ILE A 79 -0.47 6.18 -0.70
CA ILE A 79 0.94 5.86 -0.52
C ILE A 79 1.08 4.92 0.68
N THR A 80 1.77 3.80 0.47
CA THR A 80 2.13 2.87 1.54
C THR A 80 3.63 2.93 1.80
N VAL A 81 4.03 3.14 3.06
CA VAL A 81 5.42 3.04 3.48
C VAL A 81 5.62 1.73 4.24
N ILE A 82 6.35 0.80 3.64
CA ILE A 82 6.64 -0.52 4.22
C ILE A 82 8.00 -0.45 4.91
N LYS A 83 8.08 -0.86 6.18
CA LYS A 83 9.37 -0.89 6.88
C LYS A 83 10.29 -1.95 6.29
N PRO A 84 11.60 -1.68 6.16
CA PRO A 84 12.55 -2.69 5.74
C PRO A 84 12.79 -3.71 6.86
N GLY A 85 13.17 -4.93 6.49
CA GLY A 85 13.58 -5.96 7.44
C GLY A 85 12.87 -7.29 7.24
N LEU A 86 13.15 -8.21 8.16
CA LEU A 86 12.64 -9.57 8.14
C LEU A 86 11.89 -9.89 9.43
N ILE A 87 10.87 -10.74 9.34
CA ILE A 87 10.21 -11.38 10.49
C ILE A 87 10.30 -12.88 10.26
N GLY A 88 11.06 -13.58 11.10
CA GLY A 88 11.22 -15.03 10.97
C GLY A 88 11.81 -15.51 9.65
N GLY A 89 12.48 -14.64 8.89
CA GLY A 89 13.13 -15.00 7.61
C GLY A 89 12.36 -14.60 6.35
N GLU A 90 11.16 -14.03 6.47
CA GLU A 90 10.46 -13.39 5.35
C GLU A 90 10.48 -11.86 5.46
N TYR A 91 10.44 -11.17 4.32
CA TYR A 91 10.34 -9.71 4.29
C TYR A 91 9.05 -9.22 4.93
N ILE A 92 9.12 -8.07 5.59
CA ILE A 92 7.92 -7.32 5.97
C ILE A 92 7.13 -7.04 4.69
N LYS A 93 5.85 -7.43 4.69
CA LYS A 93 4.96 -7.39 3.54
C LYS A 93 3.59 -6.83 3.91
N THR A 94 2.83 -6.39 2.90
CA THR A 94 1.41 -6.06 3.08
C THR A 94 0.57 -7.32 3.32
N ALA A 95 -0.63 -7.17 3.90
CA ALA A 95 -1.54 -8.29 4.12
C ALA A 95 -1.96 -8.99 2.81
N GLY A 96 -2.05 -8.21 1.71
CA GLY A 96 -2.65 -8.66 0.45
C GLY A 96 -4.17 -8.68 0.54
N HIS A 97 -4.84 -8.51 -0.59
CA HIS A 97 -6.30 -8.66 -0.70
C HIS A 97 -6.73 -8.76 -2.17
N TYR A 98 -7.94 -9.30 -2.38
CA TYR A 98 -8.64 -9.22 -3.66
C TYR A 98 -9.56 -8.01 -3.66
N HIS A 99 -9.63 -7.29 -4.78
CA HIS A 99 -10.53 -6.15 -4.89
C HIS A 99 -11.98 -6.59 -5.05
N PRO A 100 -12.93 -5.86 -4.44
CA PRO A 100 -14.34 -6.12 -4.67
C PRO A 100 -14.72 -5.81 -6.11
N GLU A 101 -15.82 -6.40 -6.56
CA GLU A 101 -16.44 -6.05 -7.84
C GLU A 101 -16.90 -4.59 -7.82
N LYS A 102 -16.69 -3.90 -8.94
CA LYS A 102 -17.21 -2.55 -9.15
C LYS A 102 -18.72 -2.64 -9.39
N GLY A 103 -19.49 -2.65 -8.32
CA GLY A 103 -20.95 -2.83 -8.40
C GLY A 103 -21.30 -4.21 -8.97
N LYS A 104 -22.07 -4.24 -10.06
CA LYS A 104 -22.46 -5.47 -10.79
C LYS A 104 -21.90 -5.49 -12.21
N SER A 105 -20.68 -4.99 -12.38
CA SER A 105 -20.07 -4.79 -13.71
C SER A 105 -19.32 -6.01 -14.25
N GLY A 106 -19.12 -7.04 -13.42
CA GLY A 106 -18.28 -8.20 -13.74
C GLY A 106 -16.78 -7.92 -13.70
N VAL A 107 -16.35 -6.73 -13.26
CA VAL A 107 -14.92 -6.35 -13.16
C VAL A 107 -14.61 -5.79 -11.77
N THR A 108 -13.41 -6.08 -11.26
CA THR A 108 -12.89 -5.51 -10.02
C THR A 108 -12.17 -4.19 -10.28
N TYR A 109 -11.94 -3.40 -9.23
CA TYR A 109 -11.16 -2.16 -9.36
C TYR A 109 -9.71 -2.48 -9.73
N PRO A 110 -9.16 -1.97 -10.84
CA PRO A 110 -7.74 -2.12 -11.13
C PRO A 110 -6.91 -1.13 -10.29
N GLU A 111 -5.65 -1.46 -10.06
CA GLU A 111 -4.68 -0.57 -9.42
C GLU A 111 -3.44 -0.41 -10.30
N ILE A 112 -2.82 0.77 -10.23
CA ILE A 112 -1.52 1.06 -10.84
C ILE A 112 -0.58 1.38 -9.68
N TYR A 113 0.53 0.66 -9.61
CA TYR A 113 1.55 0.87 -8.59
C TYR A 113 2.77 1.57 -9.17
N GLU A 114 3.36 2.44 -8.35
CA GLU A 114 4.62 3.10 -8.59
C GLU A 114 5.53 2.88 -7.38
N VAL A 115 6.80 2.52 -7.63
CA VAL A 115 7.83 2.50 -6.58
C VAL A 115 8.44 3.89 -6.48
N VAL A 116 7.92 4.68 -5.53
CA VAL A 116 8.36 6.08 -5.34
C VAL A 116 9.70 6.19 -4.61
N HIS A 117 10.08 5.17 -3.83
CA HIS A 117 11.38 5.09 -3.16
C HIS A 117 11.69 3.63 -2.78
N GLY A 118 12.96 3.24 -2.90
CA GLY A 118 13.44 1.90 -2.55
C GLY A 118 13.18 0.86 -3.65
N THR A 119 13.02 -0.40 -3.24
CA THR A 119 12.76 -1.54 -4.12
C THR A 119 11.60 -2.34 -3.55
N ALA A 120 10.63 -2.68 -4.40
CA ALA A 120 9.50 -3.52 -4.04
C ALA A 120 9.40 -4.69 -5.00
N TYR A 121 8.83 -5.78 -4.51
CA TYR A 121 8.39 -6.91 -5.31
C TYR A 121 6.89 -7.09 -5.12
N TYR A 122 6.21 -7.48 -6.19
CA TYR A 122 4.77 -7.68 -6.21
C TYR A 122 4.47 -9.17 -6.39
N LEU A 123 3.83 -9.77 -5.38
CA LEU A 123 3.25 -11.10 -5.50
C LEU A 123 1.77 -10.97 -5.88
N LEU A 124 1.43 -11.35 -7.11
CA LEU A 124 0.07 -11.37 -7.61
C LEU A 124 -0.44 -12.82 -7.63
N GLN A 125 -1.66 -13.04 -7.16
CA GLN A 125 -2.29 -14.34 -7.10
C GLN A 125 -3.63 -14.31 -7.82
N GLU A 126 -3.89 -15.32 -8.65
CA GLU A 126 -5.17 -15.55 -9.31
C GLU A 126 -5.91 -16.67 -8.58
N LEU A 127 -7.21 -16.50 -8.34
CA LEU A 127 -8.05 -17.54 -7.74
C LEU A 127 -8.62 -18.48 -8.80
N VAL A 128 -8.91 -19.70 -8.39
CA VAL A 128 -9.80 -20.60 -9.12
C VAL A 128 -11.21 -19.97 -9.08
N PRO A 129 -11.92 -19.86 -10.22
CA PRO A 129 -13.26 -19.28 -10.24
C PRO A 129 -14.21 -19.95 -9.25
N GLY A 130 -14.76 -19.17 -8.32
CA GLY A 130 -15.71 -19.65 -7.30
C GLY A 130 -15.09 -20.34 -6.09
N GLU A 131 -13.77 -20.35 -5.95
CA GLU A 131 -13.06 -20.97 -4.82
C GLU A 131 -12.05 -20.00 -4.18
N GLU A 132 -11.77 -20.18 -2.90
CA GLU A 132 -10.67 -19.49 -2.19
C GLU A 132 -9.31 -20.18 -2.40
N LYS A 133 -9.09 -20.73 -3.59
CA LYS A 133 -7.88 -21.47 -3.95
C LYS A 133 -7.09 -20.71 -5.00
N VAL A 134 -5.79 -20.55 -4.79
CA VAL A 134 -4.91 -19.92 -5.78
C VAL A 134 -4.66 -20.88 -6.95
N SER A 135 -4.94 -20.43 -8.17
CA SER A 135 -4.69 -21.14 -9.43
C SER A 135 -3.31 -20.80 -10.02
N ARG A 136 -2.86 -19.55 -9.82
CA ARG A 136 -1.59 -19.04 -10.34
C ARG A 136 -1.02 -17.98 -9.42
N ALA A 137 0.30 -17.95 -9.30
CA ALA A 137 1.04 -16.87 -8.64
C ALA A 137 2.11 -16.33 -9.59
N VAL A 138 2.30 -15.01 -9.58
CA VAL A 138 3.34 -14.30 -10.35
C VAL A 138 4.08 -13.37 -9.39
N PHE A 139 5.40 -13.35 -9.50
CA PHE A 139 6.26 -12.43 -8.76
C PHE A 139 6.90 -11.47 -9.75
N VAL A 140 6.71 -10.17 -9.53
CA VAL A 140 7.19 -9.08 -10.41
C VAL A 140 8.10 -8.15 -9.63
#